data_AF-A0A2V3A7D6-F1
#
_entry.id   AF-A0A2V3A7D6-F1
#
_cell.length_a   1.000
_cell.length_b   1.000
_cell.length_c   1.000
_cell.angle_alpha   90.00
_cell.angle_beta   90.00
_cell.angle_gamma   90.00
#
_symmetry.space_group_name_H-M   'P 1'
#
loop_
_entity.id
_entity.type
_entity.pdbx_description
1 polymer ?
#
loop_
_entity_poly.entity_id
_entity_poly.type
_entity_poly.pdbx_seq_one_letter_code
_entity_poly.pdbx_strand_id
1 'polypeptide(L)'
;MKMNCNKCKNEVITLKFSEEQKLDLYILMQNDLKLFAEKKLIDEFNLDKNEARIIIQHVNNRNGRCAECDFEKLNGEYIECPNCGAFNYNLNEPMFNLEFCSHLEWTLDFKNIENEKIKYYAKSFWCDGIHHLPEDTQSLLYHNIENNKQIITKAWIGYGGNEIYEMKIKFGKKAIENYKNNKSLIECIPGKNEVPNWIKLFMEDKKIEIQLK
;
A
#
# COMPACT_ATOMS: atom_id res chain seq x y z
N MET A 1 -14.77 21.70 7.26
CA MET A 1 -14.65 22.37 8.59
C MET A 1 -13.29 23.03 8.64
N LYS A 2 -13.13 24.20 9.24
CA LYS A 2 -11.82 24.84 9.39
C LYS A 2 -11.31 24.60 10.81
N MET A 3 -10.02 24.31 10.96
CA MET A 3 -9.39 24.11 12.27
C MET A 3 -7.97 24.68 12.27
N ASN A 4 -7.50 25.18 13.41
CA ASN A 4 -6.14 25.68 13.52
C ASN A 4 -5.20 24.56 13.96
N CYS A 5 -4.11 24.37 13.21
CA CYS A 5 -3.08 23.43 13.59
C CYS A 5 -2.29 23.98 14.80
N ASN A 6 -2.24 23.22 15.90
CA ASN A 6 -1.58 23.67 17.13
C ASN A 6 -0.06 23.84 16.96
N LYS A 7 0.55 23.12 16.01
CA LYS A 7 1.98 23.23 15.68
C LYS A 7 2.32 24.44 14.81
N CYS A 8 1.76 24.52 13.60
CA CYS A 8 2.17 25.54 12.62
C CYS A 8 1.30 26.81 12.63
N LYS A 9 0.19 26.80 13.40
CA LYS A 9 -0.79 27.89 13.53
C LYS A 9 -1.56 28.23 12.24
N ASN A 10 -1.36 27.49 11.16
CA ASN A 10 -2.16 27.62 9.95
C ASN A 10 -3.60 27.13 10.18
N GLU A 11 -4.55 27.78 9.53
CA GLU A 11 -5.90 27.26 9.39
C GLU A 11 -5.91 26.15 8.32
N VAL A 12 -6.31 24.96 8.72
CA VAL A 12 -6.44 23.78 7.87
C VAL A 12 -7.92 23.52 7.62
N ILE A 13 -8.30 23.41 6.35
CA ILE A 13 -9.65 23.00 5.95
C ILE A 13 -9.71 21.49 5.99
N THR A 14 -10.50 20.89 6.87
CA THR A 14 -10.81 19.47 6.84
C THR A 14 -11.77 19.15 5.70
N LEU A 15 -11.28 18.40 4.72
CA LEU A 15 -12.05 17.82 3.62
C LEU A 15 -12.37 16.35 3.92
N LYS A 16 -13.52 15.86 3.48
CA LYS A 16 -13.84 14.43 3.48
C LYS A 16 -13.55 13.87 2.10
N PHE A 17 -12.53 13.02 2.00
CA PHE A 17 -12.16 12.36 0.74
C PHE A 17 -12.92 11.05 0.54
N SER A 18 -13.30 10.75 -0.70
CA SER A 18 -13.73 9.41 -1.12
C SER A 18 -12.55 8.43 -1.10
N GLU A 19 -12.83 7.13 -1.22
CA GLU A 19 -11.78 6.10 -1.34
C GLU A 19 -10.85 6.37 -2.53
N GLU A 20 -11.42 6.72 -3.69
CA GLU A 20 -10.69 7.09 -4.91
C GLU A 20 -9.78 8.30 -4.69
N GLN A 21 -10.29 9.36 -4.05
CA GLN A 21 -9.51 10.56 -3.77
C GLN A 21 -8.36 10.28 -2.78
N LYS A 22 -8.60 9.42 -1.78
CA LYS A 22 -7.54 8.97 -0.86
C LYS A 22 -6.46 8.18 -1.59
N LEU A 23 -6.86 7.27 -2.48
CA LEU A 23 -5.94 6.49 -3.29
C LEU A 23 -5.10 7.38 -4.21
N ASP A 24 -5.71 8.32 -4.90
CA ASP A 24 -5.00 9.27 -5.77
C ASP A 24 -3.99 10.12 -4.98
N LEU A 25 -4.39 10.64 -3.82
CA LEU A 25 -3.49 11.37 -2.93
C LEU A 25 -2.35 10.46 -2.46
N TYR A 26 -2.65 9.23 -2.04
CA TYR A 26 -1.63 8.26 -1.64
C TYR A 26 -0.60 8.03 -2.74
N ILE A 27 -1.04 7.76 -3.97
CA ILE A 27 -0.15 7.54 -5.13
C ILE A 27 0.75 8.76 -5.35
N LEU A 28 0.18 9.96 -5.35
CA LEU A 28 0.94 11.19 -5.57
C LEU A 28 1.96 11.42 -4.46
N MET A 29 1.59 11.18 -3.19
CA MET A 29 2.49 11.36 -2.05
C MET A 29 3.61 10.32 -2.02
N GLN A 30 3.36 9.05 -2.38
CA GLN A 30 4.40 8.02 -2.48
C GLN A 30 5.44 8.33 -3.57
N ASN A 31 5.05 9.09 -4.61
CA ASN A 31 5.94 9.50 -5.70
C ASN A 31 6.52 10.91 -5.52
N ASP A 32 6.34 11.53 -4.34
CA ASP A 32 6.74 12.93 -4.04
C ASP A 32 6.18 13.97 -5.03
N LEU A 33 5.01 13.70 -5.62
CA LEU A 33 4.33 14.53 -6.60
C LEU A 33 3.40 15.57 -5.95
N LYS A 34 3.90 16.27 -4.92
CA LYS A 34 3.11 17.21 -4.09
C LYS A 34 2.43 18.31 -4.90
N LEU A 35 3.09 18.86 -5.92
CA LEU A 35 2.51 19.89 -6.79
C LEU A 35 1.27 19.39 -7.56
N PHE A 36 1.26 18.12 -7.96
CA PHE A 36 0.10 17.51 -8.61
C PHE A 36 -1.02 17.25 -7.61
N ALA A 37 -0.67 16.87 -6.38
CA ALA A 37 -1.65 16.71 -5.30
C ALA A 37 -2.31 18.06 -4.96
N GLU A 38 -1.53 19.15 -4.85
CA GLU A 38 -2.06 20.51 -4.67
C GLU A 38 -3.02 20.89 -5.80
N LYS A 39 -2.61 20.67 -7.06
CA LYS A 39 -3.45 20.96 -8.23
C LYS A 39 -4.77 20.18 -8.19
N LYS A 40 -4.72 18.89 -7.86
CA LYS A 40 -5.92 18.06 -7.74
C LYS A 40 -6.89 18.61 -6.68
N LEU A 41 -6.37 19.05 -5.54
CA LEU A 41 -7.20 19.66 -4.49
C LEU A 41 -7.85 20.97 -4.95
N ILE A 42 -7.13 21.81 -5.69
CA ILE A 42 -7.67 23.05 -6.27
C ILE A 42 -8.80 22.71 -7.25
N ASP A 43 -8.55 21.79 -8.17
CA ASP A 43 -9.48 21.47 -9.26
C ASP A 43 -10.77 20.78 -8.74
N GLU A 44 -10.65 19.88 -7.75
CA GLU A 44 -11.80 19.10 -7.25
C GLU A 44 -12.60 19.79 -6.14
N PHE A 45 -11.94 20.61 -5.30
CA PHE A 45 -12.57 21.22 -4.13
C PHE A 45 -12.69 22.75 -4.24
N ASN A 46 -12.28 23.33 -5.37
CA ASN A 46 -12.30 24.78 -5.63
C ASN A 46 -11.58 25.57 -4.52
N LEU A 47 -10.44 25.04 -4.06
CA LEU A 47 -9.59 25.68 -3.07
C LEU A 47 -8.68 26.71 -3.71
N ASP A 48 -8.24 27.71 -2.93
CA ASP A 48 -7.12 28.52 -3.36
C ASP A 48 -5.78 27.76 -3.23
N LYS A 49 -4.75 28.29 -3.89
CA LYS A 49 -3.41 27.67 -3.90
C LYS A 49 -2.81 27.53 -2.50
N ASN A 50 -3.03 28.50 -1.62
CA ASN A 50 -2.48 28.48 -0.28
C ASN A 50 -3.20 27.46 0.60
N GLU A 51 -4.52 27.35 0.49
CA GLU A 51 -5.34 26.34 1.16
C GLU A 51 -4.90 24.92 0.76
N ALA A 52 -4.77 24.66 -0.55
CA ALA A 52 -4.31 23.36 -1.05
C ALA A 52 -2.89 23.01 -0.55
N ARG A 53 -1.95 23.96 -0.60
CA ARG A 53 -0.59 23.79 -0.08
C ARG A 53 -0.58 23.47 1.41
N ILE A 54 -1.39 24.18 2.22
CA ILE A 54 -1.51 23.90 3.65
C ILE A 54 -2.03 22.48 3.87
N ILE A 55 -3.05 22.04 3.13
CA ILE A 55 -3.55 20.66 3.25
C ILE A 55 -2.44 19.65 2.96
N ILE A 56 -1.72 19.78 1.84
CA ILE A 56 -0.66 18.85 1.46
C ILE A 56 0.47 18.77 2.50
N GLN A 57 0.79 19.87 3.18
CA GLN A 57 1.75 19.85 4.30
C GLN A 57 1.29 19.01 5.50
N HIS A 58 -0.02 18.80 5.66
CA HIS A 58 -0.60 18.00 6.74
C HIS A 58 -1.03 16.60 6.25
N VAL A 59 -0.83 16.25 4.98
CA VAL A 59 -1.04 14.89 4.47
C VAL A 59 0.16 14.04 4.83
N ASN A 60 -0.11 12.91 5.48
CA ASN A 60 0.91 11.98 5.93
C ASN A 60 1.44 11.16 4.74
N ASN A 61 2.76 11.03 4.63
CA ASN A 61 3.38 10.12 3.66
C ASN A 61 3.17 8.64 4.03
N ARG A 62 2.86 8.35 5.30
CA ARG A 62 2.56 7.01 5.78
C ARG A 62 1.50 7.09 6.87
N ASN A 63 0.45 6.27 6.77
CA ASN A 63 -0.57 6.12 7.79
C ASN A 63 0.05 5.66 9.12
N GLY A 64 -0.47 6.18 10.22
CA GLY A 64 0.01 5.86 11.56
C GLY A 64 1.23 6.67 12.02
N ARG A 65 1.83 7.50 11.15
CA ARG A 65 3.05 8.28 11.45
C ARG A 65 2.85 9.75 11.19
N CYS A 66 3.18 10.61 12.16
CA CYS A 66 3.04 12.06 12.03
C CYS A 66 3.92 12.63 10.90
N ALA A 67 3.35 13.50 10.05
CA ALA A 67 4.05 14.14 8.93
C ALA A 67 5.17 15.12 9.37
N GLU A 68 5.10 15.62 10.62
CA GLU A 68 6.00 16.66 11.12
C GLU A 68 7.13 16.09 12.00
N CYS A 69 6.81 15.23 12.96
CA CYS A 69 7.76 14.76 13.99
C CYS A 69 7.98 13.26 13.97
N ASP A 70 7.45 12.56 12.96
CA ASP A 70 7.60 11.12 12.77
C ASP A 70 7.06 10.24 13.91
N PHE A 71 6.31 10.81 14.86
CA PHE A 71 5.66 10.04 15.92
C PHE A 71 4.76 8.96 15.32
N GLU A 72 5.04 7.72 15.65
CA GLU A 72 4.25 6.54 15.29
C GLU A 72 3.08 6.35 16.26
N LYS A 73 2.05 5.61 15.86
CA LYS A 73 0.80 5.32 16.62
C LYS A 73 -0.27 6.41 16.51
N LEU A 74 -0.35 7.09 15.38
CA LEU A 74 -1.55 7.88 15.05
C LEU A 74 -2.71 6.94 14.69
N ASN A 75 -3.72 6.87 15.56
CA ASN A 75 -4.87 5.99 15.37
C ASN A 75 -6.08 6.79 14.88
N GLY A 76 -6.40 6.64 13.59
CA GLY A 76 -7.54 7.29 12.94
C GLY A 76 -7.15 8.46 12.04
N GLU A 77 -8.06 8.82 11.14
CA GLU A 77 -7.88 9.94 10.20
C GLU A 77 -8.15 11.29 10.87
N TYR A 78 -7.58 12.37 10.32
CA TYR A 78 -7.83 13.75 10.74
C TYR A 78 -7.53 13.99 12.24
N ILE A 79 -6.33 13.62 12.68
CA ILE A 79 -5.95 13.57 14.09
C ILE A 79 -4.83 14.56 14.43
N GLU A 80 -4.87 15.11 15.64
CA GLU A 80 -3.75 15.88 16.18
C GLU A 80 -2.68 14.93 16.75
N CYS A 81 -1.42 15.15 16.39
CA CYS A 81 -0.31 14.38 16.92
C CYS A 81 -0.14 14.66 18.41
N PRO A 82 -0.20 13.63 19.28
CA PRO A 82 -0.09 13.82 20.72
C PRO A 82 1.32 14.26 21.16
N ASN A 83 2.34 14.06 20.30
CA ASN A 83 3.72 14.40 20.60
C ASN A 83 4.06 15.86 20.27
N CYS A 84 3.55 16.41 19.16
CA CYS A 84 3.94 17.75 18.70
C CYS A 84 2.79 18.72 18.44
N GLY A 85 1.52 18.29 18.55
CA GLY A 85 0.34 19.11 18.27
C GLY A 85 0.13 19.43 16.78
N ALA A 86 0.84 18.78 15.86
CA ALA A 86 0.56 18.94 14.43
C ALA A 86 -0.77 18.26 14.08
N PHE A 87 -1.61 18.94 13.32
CA PHE A 87 -2.74 18.27 12.68
C PHE A 87 -2.24 17.32 11.58
N ASN A 88 -2.89 16.18 11.42
CA ASN A 88 -2.52 15.17 10.44
C ASN A 88 -3.79 14.69 9.77
N TYR A 89 -3.84 14.75 8.44
CA TYR A 89 -4.91 14.10 7.71
C TYR A 89 -4.91 12.59 7.94
N ASN A 90 -3.74 11.99 8.21
CA ASN A 90 -3.52 10.58 8.53
C ASN A 90 -4.47 9.63 7.79
N LEU A 91 -4.57 9.84 6.48
CA LEU A 91 -5.52 9.13 5.63
C LEU A 91 -5.21 7.64 5.66
N ASN A 92 -6.26 6.82 5.62
CA ASN A 92 -6.10 5.38 5.46
C ASN A 92 -5.43 5.10 4.11
N GLU A 93 -4.41 4.24 4.15
CA GLU A 93 -3.76 3.69 2.95
C GLU A 93 -4.60 2.56 2.35
N PRO A 94 -4.39 2.22 1.06
CA PRO A 94 -4.89 0.95 0.53
C PRO A 94 -4.34 -0.22 1.36
N MET A 95 -5.12 -1.31 1.45
CA MET A 95 -4.69 -2.47 2.25
C MET A 95 -3.50 -3.21 1.62
N PHE A 96 -3.37 -3.13 0.29
CA PHE A 96 -2.15 -3.48 -0.41
C PHE A 96 -1.22 -2.25 -0.43
N ASN A 97 -0.28 -2.21 0.53
CA ASN A 97 0.64 -1.09 0.74
C ASN A 97 2.07 -1.60 0.98
N LEU A 98 2.98 -0.66 1.26
CA LEU A 98 4.39 -0.94 1.57
C LEU A 98 4.56 -1.97 2.68
N GLU A 99 3.82 -1.84 3.78
CA GLU A 99 3.95 -2.73 4.94
C GLU A 99 3.57 -4.17 4.57
N PHE A 100 2.42 -4.34 3.92
CA PHE A 100 2.01 -5.66 3.42
C PHE A 100 3.03 -6.24 2.44
N CYS A 101 3.52 -5.44 1.49
CA CYS A 101 4.50 -5.87 0.49
C CYS A 101 5.81 -6.33 1.13
N SER A 102 6.32 -5.58 2.12
CA SER A 102 7.50 -5.98 2.89
C SER A 102 7.26 -7.28 3.66
N HIS A 103 6.11 -7.44 4.33
CA HIS A 103 5.81 -8.70 5.02
C HIS A 103 5.69 -9.89 4.06
N LEU A 104 5.10 -9.70 2.89
CA LEU A 104 4.99 -10.73 1.87
C LEU A 104 6.37 -11.13 1.35
N GLU A 105 7.21 -10.16 1.00
CA GLU A 105 8.60 -10.35 0.56
C GLU A 105 9.37 -11.28 1.52
N TRP A 106 9.38 -10.96 2.82
CA TRP A 106 10.05 -11.76 3.84
C TRP A 106 9.46 -13.17 4.03
N THR A 107 8.21 -13.36 3.65
CA THR A 107 7.50 -14.64 3.80
C THR A 107 7.69 -15.57 2.60
N LEU A 108 8.08 -15.04 1.43
CA LEU A 108 8.29 -15.85 0.23
C LEU A 108 9.46 -16.82 0.44
N ASP A 109 9.15 -18.11 0.50
CA ASP A 109 10.13 -19.19 0.66
C ASP A 109 10.05 -20.14 -0.55
N PHE A 110 11.06 -20.03 -1.42
CA PHE A 110 11.09 -20.77 -2.68
C PHE A 110 11.63 -22.21 -2.55
N LYS A 111 12.04 -22.63 -1.34
CA LYS A 111 12.60 -23.98 -1.10
C LYS A 111 11.58 -25.09 -1.33
N ASN A 112 10.31 -24.80 -1.12
CA ASN A 112 9.22 -25.77 -1.17
C ASN A 112 8.34 -25.62 -2.41
N ILE A 113 8.85 -25.04 -3.50
CA ILE A 113 8.13 -25.04 -4.78
C ILE A 113 7.89 -26.48 -5.23
N GLU A 114 6.64 -26.79 -5.58
CA GLU A 114 6.21 -28.13 -5.99
C GLU A 114 6.74 -28.56 -7.36
N ASN A 115 7.00 -27.62 -8.25
CA ASN A 115 7.45 -27.93 -9.60
C ASN A 115 8.86 -28.52 -9.59
N GLU A 116 8.95 -29.85 -9.66
CA GLU A 116 10.20 -30.61 -9.58
C GLU A 116 11.26 -30.19 -10.61
N LYS A 117 10.82 -29.74 -11.80
CA LYS A 117 11.74 -29.33 -12.88
C LYS A 117 12.55 -28.08 -12.49
N ILE A 118 11.93 -27.15 -11.76
CA ILE A 118 12.56 -25.89 -11.37
C ILE A 118 13.02 -25.86 -9.92
N LYS A 119 12.57 -26.81 -9.10
CA LYS A 119 12.83 -26.87 -7.66
C LYS A 119 14.32 -26.76 -7.31
N TYR A 120 15.19 -27.40 -8.09
CA TYR A 120 16.65 -27.34 -7.88
C TYR A 120 17.20 -25.91 -8.00
N TYR A 121 16.69 -25.12 -8.94
CA TYR A 121 17.12 -23.75 -9.20
C TYR A 121 16.44 -22.76 -8.25
N ALA A 122 15.13 -22.92 -8.06
CA ALA A 122 14.32 -21.99 -7.27
C ALA A 122 14.66 -22.01 -5.77
N LYS A 123 15.27 -23.09 -5.24
CA LYS A 123 15.67 -23.18 -3.82
C LYS A 123 16.63 -22.08 -3.36
N SER A 124 17.34 -21.45 -4.29
CA SER A 124 18.31 -20.37 -4.05
C SER A 124 17.76 -19.00 -4.40
N PHE A 125 16.49 -18.91 -4.80
CA PHE A 125 15.84 -17.64 -5.06
C PHE A 125 15.43 -17.00 -3.75
N TRP A 126 15.38 -15.67 -3.78
CA TRP A 126 14.77 -14.83 -2.76
C TRP A 126 14.08 -13.66 -3.45
N CYS A 127 13.25 -12.94 -2.69
CA CYS A 127 12.56 -11.75 -3.14
C CYS A 127 13.25 -10.53 -2.52
N ASP A 128 13.59 -9.53 -3.33
CA ASP A 128 14.26 -8.28 -2.94
C ASP A 128 13.33 -7.09 -3.22
N GLY A 129 12.10 -7.20 -2.72
CA GLY A 129 11.07 -6.19 -2.88
C GLY A 129 9.88 -6.61 -3.76
N ILE A 130 8.75 -6.02 -3.42
CA ILE A 130 7.48 -6.11 -4.15
C ILE A 130 6.97 -4.70 -4.36
N HIS A 131 6.57 -4.35 -5.58
CA HIS A 131 6.08 -3.02 -5.89
C HIS A 131 4.66 -2.85 -5.30
N HIS A 132 4.54 -1.93 -4.33
CA HIS A 132 3.26 -1.65 -3.67
C HIS A 132 2.28 -0.81 -4.50
N LEU A 133 2.74 -0.22 -5.62
CA LEU A 133 1.89 0.49 -6.57
C LEU A 133 1.85 -0.32 -7.88
N PRO A 134 0.78 -1.07 -8.15
CA PRO A 134 0.62 -1.76 -9.43
C PRO A 134 0.46 -0.74 -10.57
N GLU A 135 0.72 -1.17 -11.81
CA GLU A 135 0.53 -0.30 -12.99
C GLU A 135 -0.93 0.16 -13.13
N ASP A 136 -1.87 -0.76 -12.90
CA ASP A 136 -3.28 -0.43 -12.70
C ASP A 136 -3.53 -0.13 -11.22
N THR A 137 -3.31 1.12 -10.81
CA THR A 137 -3.51 1.54 -9.42
C THR A 137 -4.98 1.47 -8.98
N GLN A 138 -5.93 1.59 -9.92
CA GLN A 138 -7.36 1.48 -9.61
C GLN A 138 -7.72 0.07 -9.13
N SER A 139 -6.91 -0.95 -9.46
CA SER A 139 -7.05 -2.29 -8.90
C SER A 139 -6.99 -2.33 -7.37
N LEU A 140 -6.45 -1.29 -6.71
CA LEU A 140 -6.37 -1.17 -5.25
C LEU A 140 -7.69 -0.72 -4.59
N LEU A 141 -8.71 -0.35 -5.35
CA LEU A 141 -10.02 0.00 -4.78
C LEU A 141 -10.78 -1.27 -4.38
N TYR A 142 -11.50 -1.21 -3.26
CA TYR A 142 -12.23 -2.36 -2.73
C TYR A 142 -13.17 -2.98 -3.77
N HIS A 143 -13.93 -2.17 -4.51
CA HIS A 143 -14.86 -2.68 -5.52
C HIS A 143 -14.15 -3.46 -6.64
N ASN A 144 -12.93 -3.07 -7.00
CA ASN A 144 -12.13 -3.79 -7.99
C ASN A 144 -11.54 -5.07 -7.42
N ILE A 145 -11.11 -5.07 -6.16
CA ILE A 145 -10.68 -6.29 -5.46
C ILE A 145 -11.82 -7.29 -5.30
N GLU A 146 -13.02 -6.83 -4.94
CA GLU A 146 -14.20 -7.70 -4.77
C GLU A 146 -14.57 -8.42 -6.09
N ASN A 147 -14.50 -7.69 -7.20
CA ASN A 147 -14.82 -8.21 -8.53
C ASN A 147 -13.71 -9.08 -9.13
N ASN A 148 -12.48 -8.59 -9.13
CA ASN A 148 -11.35 -9.21 -9.84
C ASN A 148 -10.63 -10.25 -8.99
N LYS A 149 -10.67 -10.08 -7.65
CA LYS A 149 -10.03 -10.95 -6.64
C LYS A 149 -8.53 -11.13 -6.87
N GLN A 150 -7.89 -10.17 -7.52
CA GLN A 150 -6.47 -10.20 -7.79
C GLN A 150 -5.88 -8.80 -7.96
N ILE A 151 -4.58 -8.70 -7.69
CA ILE A 151 -3.73 -7.58 -8.09
C ILE A 151 -2.59 -8.12 -8.94
N ILE A 152 -2.22 -7.40 -10.00
CA ILE A 152 -1.02 -7.67 -10.79
C ILE A 152 0.00 -6.56 -10.49
N THR A 153 1.17 -6.95 -10.01
CA THR A 153 2.28 -6.05 -9.67
C THR A 153 3.62 -6.64 -10.11
N LYS A 154 4.72 -6.02 -9.71
CA LYS A 154 6.10 -6.48 -9.96
C LYS A 154 6.76 -6.93 -8.67
N ALA A 155 7.61 -7.94 -8.77
CA ALA A 155 8.49 -8.37 -7.70
C ALA A 155 9.90 -8.60 -8.23
N TRP A 156 10.88 -8.37 -7.38
CA TRP A 156 12.30 -8.55 -7.67
C TRP A 156 12.71 -9.91 -7.13
N ILE A 157 12.86 -10.90 -8.00
CA ILE A 157 13.07 -12.31 -7.61
C ILE A 157 14.27 -12.86 -8.36
N GLY A 158 15.07 -13.69 -7.70
CA GLY A 158 16.12 -14.46 -8.36
C GLY A 158 17.24 -14.81 -7.40
N TYR A 159 18.36 -15.28 -7.93
CA TYR A 159 19.54 -15.57 -7.11
C TYR A 159 20.13 -14.29 -6.48
N GLY A 160 20.16 -13.20 -7.25
CA GLY A 160 20.63 -11.90 -6.79
C GLY A 160 19.52 -10.90 -6.50
N GLY A 161 18.25 -11.32 -6.47
CA GLY A 161 17.10 -10.41 -6.31
C GLY A 161 16.79 -9.51 -7.52
N ASN A 162 17.70 -9.35 -8.47
CA ASN A 162 17.60 -8.28 -9.47
C ASN A 162 16.65 -8.54 -10.66
N GLU A 163 16.04 -9.72 -10.79
CA GLU A 163 15.16 -9.98 -11.94
C GLU A 163 13.72 -9.59 -11.65
N ILE A 164 13.09 -8.91 -12.61
CA ILE A 164 11.71 -8.46 -12.48
C ILE A 164 10.77 -9.59 -12.92
N TYR A 165 9.89 -9.99 -12.00
CA TYR A 165 8.81 -10.91 -12.23
C TYR A 165 7.47 -10.16 -12.20
N GLU A 166 6.56 -10.51 -13.10
CA GLU A 166 5.15 -10.18 -12.94
C GLU A 166 4.58 -11.04 -11.82
N MET A 167 4.08 -10.39 -10.77
CA MET A 167 3.48 -11.02 -9.61
C MET A 167 1.96 -10.83 -9.64
N LYS A 168 1.24 -11.95 -9.70
CA LYS A 168 -0.21 -11.99 -9.53
C LYS A 168 -0.56 -12.45 -8.12
N ILE A 169 -1.21 -11.59 -7.35
CA ILE A 169 -1.65 -11.89 -5.99
C ILE A 169 -3.15 -12.13 -6.02
N LYS A 170 -3.57 -13.35 -5.71
CA LYS A 170 -4.98 -13.78 -5.67
C LYS A 170 -5.50 -13.68 -4.25
N PHE A 171 -6.68 -13.10 -4.11
CA PHE A 171 -7.31 -12.84 -2.81
C PHE A 171 -8.28 -13.97 -2.47
N GLY A 172 -7.98 -14.68 -1.38
CA GLY A 172 -8.90 -15.63 -0.77
C GLY A 172 -10.03 -14.93 -0.01
N LYS A 173 -10.91 -15.72 0.61
CA LYS A 173 -12.10 -15.19 1.28
C LYS A 173 -11.72 -14.29 2.45
N LYS A 174 -10.71 -14.69 3.24
CA LYS A 174 -10.28 -13.93 4.42
C LYS A 174 -9.64 -12.60 3.97
N ALA A 175 -8.82 -12.62 2.93
CA ALA A 175 -8.19 -11.43 2.37
C ALA A 175 -9.22 -10.42 1.85
N ILE A 176 -10.25 -10.87 1.13
CA ILE A 176 -11.35 -10.00 0.67
C ILE A 176 -12.10 -9.39 1.86
N GLU A 177 -12.41 -10.19 2.88
CA GLU A 177 -13.08 -9.71 4.10
C GLU A 177 -12.22 -8.69 4.86
N ASN A 178 -10.91 -8.93 4.96
CA ASN A 178 -9.99 -7.99 5.58
C ASN A 178 -9.88 -6.70 4.77
N TYR A 179 -9.83 -6.78 3.44
CA TYR A 179 -9.86 -5.61 2.57
C TYR A 179 -11.09 -4.75 2.80
N LYS A 180 -12.28 -5.38 2.82
CA LYS A 180 -13.56 -4.71 3.07
C LYS A 180 -13.59 -3.96 4.40
N ASN A 181 -13.00 -4.56 5.43
CA ASN A 181 -13.08 -4.07 6.80
C ASN A 181 -11.87 -3.19 7.19
N ASN A 182 -11.02 -2.80 6.24
CA ASN A 182 -9.75 -2.09 6.49
C ASN A 182 -8.88 -2.77 7.57
N LYS A 183 -8.79 -4.10 7.53
CA LYS A 183 -7.95 -4.92 8.42
C LYS A 183 -6.73 -5.42 7.68
N SER A 184 -5.60 -5.54 8.39
CA SER A 184 -4.32 -5.96 7.82
C SER A 184 -4.42 -7.24 6.97
N LEU A 185 -3.75 -7.24 5.81
CA LEU A 185 -3.61 -8.43 4.96
C LEU A 185 -2.46 -9.34 5.39
N ILE A 186 -1.62 -8.93 6.34
CA ILE A 186 -0.44 -9.71 6.78
C ILE A 186 -0.87 -11.08 7.28
N GLU A 187 -1.95 -11.15 8.07
CA GLU A 187 -2.48 -12.42 8.59
C GLU A 187 -3.17 -13.30 7.53
N CYS A 188 -3.35 -12.78 6.31
CA CYS A 188 -3.87 -13.52 5.15
C CYS A 188 -2.77 -14.20 4.36
N ILE A 189 -1.50 -13.88 4.62
CA ILE A 189 -0.36 -14.59 4.05
C ILE A 189 -0.34 -16.00 4.66
N PRO A 190 -0.36 -17.08 3.86
CA PRO A 190 -0.27 -18.44 4.39
C PRO A 190 1.04 -18.67 5.15
N GLY A 191 0.95 -19.29 6.33
CA GLY A 191 2.13 -19.73 7.06
C GLY A 191 2.84 -20.90 6.35
N LYS A 192 4.12 -21.12 6.67
CA LYS A 192 4.96 -22.18 6.06
C LYS A 192 4.36 -23.59 6.10
N ASN A 193 3.45 -23.84 7.04
CA ASN A 193 2.84 -25.14 7.27
C ASN A 193 1.32 -25.18 6.96
N GLU A 194 0.71 -24.07 6.53
CA GLU A 194 -0.75 -23.95 6.48
C GLU A 194 -1.36 -24.34 5.13
N VAL A 195 -0.67 -24.07 4.02
CA VAL A 195 -1.20 -24.32 2.68
C VAL A 195 -0.07 -24.80 1.75
N PRO A 196 -0.09 -26.05 1.23
CA PRO A 196 0.77 -26.38 0.12
C PRO A 196 0.38 -25.53 -1.10
N ASN A 197 1.38 -25.02 -1.84
CA ASN A 197 1.22 -24.43 -3.19
C ASN A 197 0.56 -23.07 -3.28
N TRP A 198 0.65 -22.27 -2.22
CA TRP A 198 0.25 -20.87 -2.30
C TRP A 198 1.21 -20.01 -3.14
N ILE A 199 2.38 -20.55 -3.52
CA ILE A 199 3.34 -19.93 -4.44
C ILE A 199 3.45 -20.81 -5.69
N LYS A 200 3.25 -20.22 -6.87
CA LYS A 200 3.56 -20.84 -8.17
C LYS A 200 4.57 -19.97 -8.90
N LEU A 201 5.70 -20.56 -9.28
CA LEU A 201 6.77 -19.87 -9.99
C LEU A 201 6.89 -20.39 -11.43
N PHE A 202 6.92 -19.47 -12.39
CA PHE A 202 7.10 -19.72 -13.81
C PHE A 202 8.37 -18.99 -14.26
N MET A 203 9.51 -19.69 -14.19
CA MET A 203 10.83 -19.08 -14.40
C MET A 203 11.03 -18.56 -15.83
N GLU A 204 10.58 -19.31 -16.84
CA GLU A 204 10.73 -18.95 -18.25
C GLU A 204 9.94 -17.68 -18.61
N ASP A 205 8.70 -17.58 -18.11
CA ASP A 205 7.81 -16.45 -18.36
C ASP A 205 8.06 -15.26 -17.43
N LYS A 206 8.98 -15.38 -16.46
CA LYS A 206 9.18 -14.42 -15.37
C LYS A 206 7.88 -14.04 -14.66
N LYS A 207 7.11 -15.07 -14.28
CA LYS A 207 5.83 -14.91 -13.57
C LYS A 207 5.83 -15.63 -12.24
N ILE A 208 5.13 -15.03 -11.27
CA ILE A 208 4.84 -15.65 -9.99
C ILE A 208 3.36 -15.43 -9.65
N GLU A 209 2.70 -16.47 -9.14
CA GLU A 209 1.37 -16.37 -8.58
C GLU A 209 1.39 -16.67 -7.08
N ILE A 210 0.75 -15.80 -6.31
CA ILE A 210 0.59 -15.88 -4.87
C ILE A 210 -0.89 -16.05 -4.54
N GLN A 211 -1.21 -16.96 -3.62
CA GLN A 211 -2.57 -17.16 -3.13
C GLN A 211 -2.66 -16.77 -1.65
N LEU A 212 -3.43 -15.71 -1.35
CA LEU A 212 -3.78 -15.33 0.03
C LEU A 212 -4.97 -16.15 0.53
N LYS A 213 -5.10 -16.27 1.85
CA LYS A 213 -6.24 -16.92 2.55
C LYS A 213 -7.54 -16.14 2.38
#